data_AF-D8F3D7-F1
#
_entry.id   AF-D8F3D7-F1
#
_cell.length_a   1.000
_cell.length_b   1.000
_cell.length_c   1.000
_cell.angle_alpha   90.00
_cell.angle_beta   90.00
_cell.angle_gamma   90.00
#
_symmetry.space_group_name_H-M   'P 1'
#
loop_
_entity.id
_entity.type
_entity.pdbx_description
1 polymer ?
#
loop_
_entity_poly.entity_id
_entity_poly.type
_entity_poly.pdbx_seq_one_letter_code
_entity_poly.pdbx_strand_id
1 'polypeptide(L)'
;MIYDRDRLAEAEKFNAPVFVDTPLGLEITEIYSRLSEYWDQEARDLAARGDHPIDFKGLVAVRGHADHLTLCEADGPMVILAGSGMCTGGRIVDHIRMGIQDSKNDLLFVGYQAEGTPGREIVTYAGRPDGYVTLDGEILEIRARVHQMTGYSAHADARGLAEWVRAMAERPAEIRLVHGERKARDALAKMLKC
;
A
#
# COMPACT_ATOMS: atom_id res chain seq x y z
N MET A 1 -1.41 8.78 -0.66
CA MET A 1 -2.56 8.01 -0.16
C MET A 1 -3.24 8.66 1.04
N ILE A 2 -2.56 8.84 2.19
CA ILE A 2 -3.12 9.60 3.33
C ILE A 2 -3.45 11.06 2.93
N TYR A 3 -2.70 11.59 1.95
CA TYR A 3 -2.77 12.97 1.47
C TYR A 3 -3.90 13.30 0.49
N ASP A 4 -4.50 12.30 -0.17
CA ASP A 4 -5.47 12.55 -1.27
C ASP A 4 -6.92 12.59 -0.80
N ARG A 5 -7.17 12.25 0.47
CA ARG A 5 -8.53 12.31 1.01
C ARG A 5 -9.08 13.72 0.93
N ASP A 6 -8.31 14.73 1.30
CA ASP A 6 -8.84 16.10 1.37
C ASP A 6 -8.87 16.80 -0.01
N ARG A 7 -8.45 16.10 -1.08
CA ARG A 7 -8.34 16.64 -2.46
C ARG A 7 -9.34 16.07 -3.45
N LEU A 8 -10.11 15.05 -3.09
CA LEU A 8 -11.19 14.54 -3.92
C LEU A 8 -12.48 15.28 -3.58
N ALA A 9 -13.11 15.92 -4.57
CA ALA A 9 -14.43 16.58 -4.44
C ALA A 9 -15.55 15.63 -3.94
N GLU A 10 -15.31 14.32 -3.91
CA GLU A 10 -16.20 13.30 -3.37
C GLU A 10 -15.80 12.79 -1.96
N ALA A 11 -14.65 13.16 -1.41
CA ALA A 11 -14.24 12.69 -0.08
C ALA A 11 -15.12 13.23 1.05
N GLU A 12 -15.79 14.37 0.85
CA GLU A 12 -16.85 14.85 1.75
C GLU A 12 -18.03 13.86 1.89
N LYS A 13 -18.22 12.91 0.94
CA LYS A 13 -19.27 11.89 1.02
C LYS A 13 -18.87 10.65 1.83
N PHE A 14 -17.59 10.45 2.14
CA PHE A 14 -17.11 9.23 2.81
C PHE A 14 -16.83 9.50 4.30
N ASN A 15 -17.89 9.62 5.10
CA ASN A 15 -17.80 9.85 6.54
C ASN A 15 -17.54 8.57 7.35
N ALA A 16 -16.54 7.78 6.92
CA ALA A 16 -16.13 6.55 7.60
C ALA A 16 -14.83 6.80 8.38
N PRO A 17 -14.68 6.25 9.61
CA PRO A 17 -13.43 6.36 10.35
C PRO A 17 -12.29 5.64 9.62
N VAL A 18 -11.08 6.21 9.70
CA VAL A 18 -9.87 5.61 9.14
C VAL A 18 -8.97 5.16 10.28
N PHE A 19 -8.79 3.85 10.42
CA PHE A 19 -7.92 3.26 11.43
C PHE A 19 -6.53 2.99 10.87
N VAL A 20 -5.49 3.36 11.61
CA VAL A 20 -4.11 2.95 11.33
C VAL A 20 -3.73 1.89 12.34
N ASP A 21 -3.71 0.65 11.87
CA ASP A 21 -3.49 -0.54 12.67
C ASP A 21 -2.16 -1.21 12.35
N THR A 22 -1.11 -0.44 12.57
CA THR A 22 0.28 -0.86 12.38
C THR A 22 1.15 -0.06 13.36
N PRO A 23 1.55 -0.65 14.52
CA PRO A 23 2.38 0.05 15.49
C PRO A 23 3.66 0.61 14.88
N LEU A 24 4.33 -0.19 14.03
CA LEU A 24 5.50 0.26 13.29
C LEU A 24 5.18 1.40 12.31
N GLY A 25 4.05 1.34 11.61
CA GLY A 25 3.64 2.41 10.71
C GLY A 25 3.35 3.73 11.45
N LEU A 26 2.79 3.66 12.65
CA LEU A 26 2.59 4.81 13.53
C LEU A 26 3.92 5.41 14.00
N GLU A 27 4.87 4.57 14.43
CA GLU A 27 6.21 5.02 14.84
C GLU A 27 6.98 5.67 13.69
N ILE A 28 6.94 5.07 12.49
CA ILE A 28 7.56 5.63 11.29
C ILE A 28 6.91 6.98 10.93
N THR A 29 5.60 7.09 11.07
CA THR A 29 4.87 8.35 10.84
C THR A 29 5.35 9.46 11.79
N GLU A 30 5.56 9.14 13.05
CA GLU A 30 6.08 10.07 14.06
C GLU A 30 7.56 10.44 13.84
N ILE A 31 8.37 9.54 13.30
CA ILE A 31 9.73 9.86 12.86
C ILE A 31 9.68 10.78 11.65
N TYR A 32 8.86 10.45 10.65
CA TYR A 32 8.77 11.21 9.40
C TYR A 32 8.24 12.64 9.62
N SER A 33 7.35 12.86 10.59
CA SER A 33 6.88 14.21 10.96
C SER A 33 7.99 15.13 11.47
N ARG A 34 9.06 14.56 12.05
CA ARG A 34 10.24 15.28 12.52
C ARG A 34 11.28 15.54 11.41
N LEU A 35 11.10 14.94 10.24
CA LEU A 35 12.00 15.04 9.08
C LEU A 35 11.47 16.01 8.02
N SER A 36 10.72 17.03 8.43
CA SER A 36 10.07 17.99 7.52
C SER A 36 11.04 18.77 6.62
N GLU A 37 12.32 18.85 7.00
CA GLU A 37 13.39 19.41 6.18
C GLU A 37 13.68 18.61 4.89
N TYR A 38 13.23 17.35 4.81
CA TYR A 38 13.40 16.46 3.65
C TYR A 38 12.15 16.35 2.78
N TRP A 39 11.05 16.99 3.18
CA TRP A 39 9.79 16.94 2.43
C TRP A 39 9.91 17.71 1.12
N ASP A 40 9.08 17.38 0.13
CA ASP A 40 8.97 18.19 -1.08
C ASP A 40 8.33 19.57 -0.78
N GLN A 41 8.36 20.46 -1.77
CA GLN A 41 7.86 21.82 -1.59
C GLN A 41 6.35 21.84 -1.28
N GLU A 42 5.59 20.95 -1.92
CA GLU A 42 4.15 20.85 -1.74
C GLU A 42 3.77 20.49 -0.29
N ALA A 43 4.45 19.50 0.29
CA ALA A 43 4.24 19.09 1.67
C ALA A 43 4.62 20.16 2.69
N ARG A 44 5.70 20.91 2.42
CA ARG A 44 6.08 22.06 3.25
C ARG A 44 5.05 23.18 3.18
N ASP A 45 4.53 23.48 1.99
CA ASP A 45 3.54 24.53 1.78
C ASP A 45 2.22 24.23 2.50
N LEU A 46 1.80 22.96 2.54
CA LEU A 46 0.60 22.54 3.27
C LEU A 46 0.80 22.58 4.78
N ALA A 47 1.93 22.08 5.27
CA ALA A 47 2.28 22.17 6.69
C ALA A 47 2.34 23.63 7.17
N ALA A 48 2.87 24.55 6.35
CA ALA A 48 2.90 25.98 6.67
C ALA A 48 1.50 26.61 6.78
N ARG A 49 0.47 26.01 6.17
CA ARG A 49 -0.94 26.43 6.25
C ARG A 49 -1.69 25.80 7.43
N GLY A 50 -1.01 25.00 8.25
CA GLY A 50 -1.61 24.28 9.38
C GLY A 50 -2.34 22.99 8.99
N ASP A 51 -2.18 22.54 7.75
CA ASP A 51 -2.73 21.29 7.25
C ASP A 51 -1.63 20.22 7.28
N HIS A 52 -1.58 19.45 8.37
CA HIS A 52 -0.49 18.49 8.57
C HIS A 52 -0.68 17.28 7.64
N PRO A 53 0.28 16.99 6.73
CA PRO A 53 0.09 15.99 5.67
C PRO A 53 -0.24 14.56 6.08
N ILE A 54 -0.04 14.27 7.35
CA ILE A 54 -0.05 12.92 7.90
C ILE A 54 -0.94 12.84 9.15
N ASP A 55 -1.62 13.94 9.49
CA ASP A 55 -2.58 13.99 10.59
C ASP A 55 -3.83 14.72 10.11
N PHE A 56 -4.86 13.94 9.79
CA PHE A 56 -6.12 14.46 9.28
C PHE A 56 -7.29 14.08 10.19
N LYS A 57 -8.37 14.85 10.12
CA LYS A 57 -9.58 14.62 10.91
C LYS A 57 -10.18 13.23 10.63
N GLY A 58 -10.34 12.39 11.65
CA GLY A 58 -10.92 11.04 11.51
C GLY A 58 -9.91 9.91 11.34
N LEU A 59 -8.62 10.20 11.47
CA LEU A 59 -7.56 9.20 11.64
C LEU A 59 -7.56 8.69 13.09
N VAL A 60 -7.60 7.37 13.28
CA VAL A 60 -7.57 6.72 14.60
C VAL A 60 -6.37 5.79 14.68
N ALA A 61 -5.44 6.07 15.58
CA ALA A 61 -4.25 5.25 15.78
C ALA A 61 -4.55 4.06 16.70
N VAL A 62 -4.38 2.83 16.21
CA VAL A 62 -4.58 1.60 16.98
C VAL A 62 -3.24 1.12 17.52
N ARG A 63 -2.96 1.43 18.79
CA ARG A 63 -1.67 1.13 19.42
C ARG A 63 -1.70 -0.22 20.14
N GLY A 64 -2.71 -0.45 20.96
CA GLY A 64 -2.84 -1.64 21.79
C GLY A 64 -3.20 -2.89 20.99
N HIS A 65 -2.78 -4.06 21.49
CA HIS A 65 -3.25 -5.33 20.95
C HIS A 65 -4.74 -5.55 21.23
N ALA A 66 -5.24 -5.15 22.40
CA ALA A 66 -6.66 -5.23 22.72
C ALA A 66 -7.53 -4.41 21.75
N ASP A 67 -7.12 -3.17 21.45
CA ASP A 67 -7.80 -2.31 20.49
C ASP A 67 -7.82 -2.91 19.08
N HIS A 68 -6.73 -3.56 18.67
CA HIS A 68 -6.65 -4.29 17.41
C HIS A 68 -7.67 -5.44 17.35
N LEU A 69 -7.75 -6.27 18.40
CA LEU A 69 -8.73 -7.36 18.45
C LEU A 69 -10.17 -6.82 18.40
N THR A 70 -10.45 -5.74 19.13
CA THR A 70 -11.77 -5.07 19.07
C THR A 70 -12.06 -4.55 17.66
N LEU A 71 -11.06 -3.98 16.98
CA LEU A 71 -11.23 -3.50 15.60
C LEU A 71 -11.50 -4.64 14.61
N CYS A 72 -10.86 -5.80 14.77
CA CYS A 72 -11.09 -6.97 13.91
C CYS A 72 -12.52 -7.51 13.99
N GLU A 73 -13.23 -7.28 15.09
CA GLU A 73 -14.62 -7.70 15.31
C GLU A 73 -15.64 -6.58 15.03
N ALA A 74 -15.19 -5.37 14.73
CA ALA A 74 -16.06 -4.21 14.61
C ALA A 74 -16.83 -4.19 13.27
N ASP A 75 -18.12 -3.88 13.34
CA ASP A 75 -18.96 -3.69 12.15
C ASP A 75 -18.69 -2.34 11.46
N GLY A 76 -18.62 -2.37 10.12
CA GLY A 76 -18.38 -1.20 9.27
C GLY A 76 -19.59 -0.27 9.07
N PRO A 77 -19.44 0.81 8.28
CA PRO A 77 -18.34 1.08 7.35
C PRO A 77 -17.13 1.75 8.01
N MET A 78 -15.92 1.29 7.65
CA MET A 78 -14.65 1.87 8.09
C MET A 78 -13.54 1.61 7.07
N VAL A 79 -12.43 2.34 7.17
CA VAL A 79 -11.20 2.10 6.40
C VAL A 79 -10.12 1.66 7.37
N ILE A 80 -9.39 0.59 7.05
CA ILE A 80 -8.30 0.07 7.89
C ILE A 80 -7.00 0.07 7.08
N LEU A 81 -6.00 0.76 7.61
CA LEU A 81 -4.63 0.76 7.10
C LEU A 81 -3.78 -0.14 7.99
N ALA A 82 -3.47 -1.35 7.53
CA ALA A 82 -2.67 -2.32 8.26
C ALA A 82 -1.52 -2.87 7.39
N GLY A 83 -0.43 -3.24 8.06
CA GLY A 83 0.73 -3.90 7.45
C GLY A 83 0.90 -5.34 7.95
N SER A 84 1.73 -6.16 7.31
CA SER A 84 2.69 -5.82 6.24
C SER A 84 2.08 -5.68 4.83
N GLY A 85 2.65 -4.83 3.98
CA GLY A 85 2.09 -4.49 2.65
C GLY A 85 2.01 -5.66 1.64
N MET A 86 2.59 -6.81 1.96
CA MET A 86 2.50 -8.04 1.15
C MET A 86 1.77 -9.19 1.88
N CYS A 87 1.15 -8.90 3.03
CA CYS A 87 0.38 -9.84 3.83
C CYS A 87 1.19 -11.03 4.34
N THR A 88 2.49 -10.87 4.54
CA THR A 88 3.38 -11.93 5.03
C THR A 88 3.38 -12.08 6.55
N GLY A 89 2.69 -11.19 7.26
CA GLY A 89 2.64 -11.14 8.71
C GLY A 89 2.13 -9.79 9.21
N GLY A 90 2.06 -9.65 10.53
CA GLY A 90 1.51 -8.47 11.19
C GLY A 90 -0.01 -8.43 11.19
N ARG A 91 -0.57 -7.33 11.68
CA ARG A 91 -2.02 -7.17 11.97
C ARG A 91 -2.91 -7.27 10.74
N ILE A 92 -2.38 -7.05 9.53
CA ILE A 92 -3.14 -7.26 8.28
C ILE A 92 -3.62 -8.70 8.13
N VAL A 93 -2.87 -9.69 8.65
CA VAL A 93 -3.23 -11.10 8.53
C VAL A 93 -4.55 -11.38 9.26
N ASP A 94 -4.72 -10.80 10.45
CA ASP A 94 -5.94 -10.95 11.23
C ASP A 94 -7.13 -10.24 10.57
N HIS A 95 -6.92 -9.03 10.03
CA HIS A 95 -7.95 -8.34 9.23
C HIS A 95 -8.37 -9.14 7.99
N ILE A 96 -7.43 -9.77 7.29
CA ILE A 96 -7.75 -10.62 6.14
C ILE A 96 -8.51 -11.86 6.59
N ARG A 97 -8.07 -12.53 7.66
CA ARG A 97 -8.75 -13.71 8.21
C ARG A 97 -10.21 -13.42 8.55
N MET A 98 -10.48 -12.27 9.16
CA MET A 98 -11.83 -11.86 9.54
C MET A 98 -12.65 -11.34 8.35
N GLY A 99 -12.03 -10.68 7.38
CA GLY A 99 -12.75 -9.91 6.36
C GLY A 99 -12.85 -10.54 4.97
N ILE A 100 -11.91 -11.38 4.56
CA ILE A 100 -11.76 -11.77 3.13
C ILE A 100 -12.89 -12.68 2.61
N GLN A 101 -13.58 -13.38 3.52
CA GLN A 101 -14.73 -14.23 3.21
C GLN A 101 -16.06 -13.46 3.21
N ASP A 102 -16.08 -12.15 3.45
CA ASP A 102 -17.28 -11.32 3.31
C ASP A 102 -17.22 -10.49 2.01
N SER A 103 -18.20 -10.74 1.12
CA SER A 103 -18.38 -10.01 -0.14
C SER A 103 -18.71 -8.51 0.01
N LYS A 104 -19.05 -8.06 1.23
CA LYS A 104 -19.25 -6.63 1.52
C LYS A 104 -17.94 -5.87 1.64
N ASN A 105 -16.82 -6.58 1.84
CA ASN A 105 -15.52 -5.98 2.07
C ASN A 105 -14.76 -5.76 0.76
N ASP A 106 -13.91 -4.74 0.77
CA ASP A 106 -12.97 -4.42 -0.29
C ASP A 106 -11.54 -4.48 0.28
N LEU A 107 -10.65 -5.20 -0.40
CA LEU A 107 -9.21 -5.25 -0.09
C LEU A 107 -8.44 -4.50 -1.18
N LEU A 108 -7.75 -3.43 -0.80
CA LEU A 108 -7.01 -2.57 -1.71
C LEU A 108 -5.50 -2.71 -1.50
N PHE A 109 -4.81 -3.25 -2.51
CA PHE A 109 -3.35 -3.26 -2.56
C PHE A 109 -2.83 -2.00 -3.26
N VAL A 110 -1.90 -1.31 -2.61
CA VAL A 110 -1.28 -0.07 -3.14
C VAL A 110 0.19 -0.22 -3.52
N GLY A 111 0.74 -1.41 -3.27
CA GLY A 111 2.13 -1.75 -3.53
C GLY A 111 2.26 -3.07 -4.27
N TYR A 112 3.47 -3.33 -4.76
CA TYR A 112 3.79 -4.57 -5.45
C TYR A 112 3.61 -5.79 -4.56
N GLN A 113 3.06 -6.87 -5.12
CA GLN A 113 2.88 -8.15 -4.45
C GLN A 113 3.87 -9.18 -5.01
N ALA A 114 4.91 -9.55 -4.25
CA ALA A 114 5.94 -10.44 -4.75
C ALA A 114 5.46 -11.89 -4.91
N GLU A 115 6.02 -12.64 -5.87
CA GLU A 115 5.79 -14.09 -5.96
C GLU A 115 6.10 -14.79 -4.62
N GLY A 116 5.22 -15.71 -4.22
CA GLY A 116 5.34 -16.44 -2.97
C GLY A 116 4.79 -15.72 -1.72
N THR A 117 4.23 -14.51 -1.85
CA THR A 117 3.53 -13.86 -0.74
C THR A 117 2.03 -14.14 -0.75
N PRO A 118 1.35 -14.10 0.41
CA PRO A 118 -0.10 -14.22 0.44
C PRO A 118 -0.81 -13.11 -0.34
N GLY A 119 -0.28 -11.89 -0.34
CA GLY A 119 -0.85 -10.81 -1.14
C GLY A 119 -0.83 -11.10 -2.65
N ARG A 120 0.21 -11.79 -3.16
CA ARG A 120 0.24 -12.25 -4.56
C ARG A 120 -0.77 -13.36 -4.81
N GLU A 121 -0.92 -14.29 -3.87
CA GLU A 121 -1.92 -15.36 -3.96
C GLU A 121 -3.34 -14.77 -4.05
N ILE A 122 -3.67 -13.82 -3.16
CA ILE A 122 -4.95 -13.11 -3.16
C ILE A 122 -5.21 -12.45 -4.51
N VAL A 123 -4.26 -11.65 -5.01
CA VAL A 123 -4.37 -10.98 -6.31
C VAL A 123 -4.58 -11.97 -7.45
N THR A 124 -3.94 -13.13 -7.39
CA THR A 124 -3.96 -14.12 -8.48
C THR A 124 -5.29 -14.87 -8.53
N TYR A 125 -5.87 -15.18 -7.38
CA TYR A 125 -7.05 -16.02 -7.25
C TYR A 125 -8.36 -15.26 -7.00
N ALA A 126 -8.30 -13.97 -6.64
CA ALA A 126 -9.49 -13.15 -6.49
C ALA A 126 -10.37 -13.14 -7.76
N GLY A 127 -11.69 -13.23 -7.56
CA GLY A 127 -12.68 -13.24 -8.63
C GLY A 127 -12.84 -14.57 -9.37
N ARG A 128 -12.07 -15.60 -9.00
CA ARG A 128 -12.27 -16.97 -9.50
C ARG A 128 -13.35 -17.70 -8.68
N PRO A 129 -14.12 -18.63 -9.27
CA PRO A 129 -15.15 -19.39 -8.55
C PRO A 129 -14.64 -20.18 -7.34
N ASP A 130 -13.36 -20.56 -7.35
CA ASP A 130 -12.64 -21.33 -6.33
C ASP A 130 -11.44 -20.55 -5.78
N GLY A 131 -11.49 -19.21 -5.83
CA GLY A 131 -10.41 -18.36 -5.38
C GLY A 131 -10.14 -18.49 -3.88
N TYR A 132 -8.89 -18.73 -3.50
CA TYR A 132 -8.49 -18.89 -2.10
C TYR A 132 -7.15 -18.21 -1.79
N VAL A 133 -6.89 -18.00 -0.51
CA VAL A 133 -5.58 -17.66 0.04
C VAL A 133 -5.26 -18.59 1.21
N THR A 134 -3.99 -18.94 1.35
CA THR A 134 -3.46 -19.69 2.49
C THR A 134 -2.78 -18.72 3.46
N LEU A 135 -3.29 -18.62 4.68
CA LEU A 135 -2.72 -17.80 5.76
C LEU A 135 -2.48 -18.68 6.99
N ASP A 136 -1.23 -18.73 7.47
CA ASP A 136 -0.83 -19.54 8.63
C ASP A 136 -1.28 -21.02 8.56
N GLY A 137 -1.34 -21.58 7.35
CA GLY A 137 -1.78 -22.97 7.10
C GLY A 137 -3.29 -23.16 6.98
N GLU A 138 -4.09 -22.10 7.15
CA GLU A 138 -5.53 -22.09 6.93
C GLU A 138 -5.86 -21.62 5.51
N ILE A 139 -6.81 -22.29 4.86
CA ILE A 139 -7.30 -21.92 3.52
C ILE A 139 -8.59 -21.10 3.69
N LEU A 140 -8.59 -19.88 3.16
CA LEU A 140 -9.71 -18.95 3.22
C LEU A 140 -10.23 -18.67 1.81
N GLU A 141 -11.55 -18.74 1.62
CA GLU A 141 -12.18 -18.37 0.35
C GLU A 141 -12.12 -16.85 0.14
N ILE A 142 -11.80 -16.42 -1.08
CA ILE A 142 -11.75 -15.00 -1.42
C ILE A 142 -13.12 -14.57 -1.96
N ARG A 143 -13.93 -13.96 -1.10
CA ARG A 143 -15.24 -13.39 -1.47
C ARG A 143 -15.23 -11.86 -1.50
N ALA A 144 -14.35 -11.23 -0.72
CA ALA A 144 -14.12 -9.80 -0.75
C ALA A 144 -13.66 -9.35 -2.14
N ARG A 145 -14.02 -8.13 -2.52
CA ARG A 145 -13.55 -7.53 -3.77
C ARG A 145 -12.10 -7.11 -3.61
N VAL A 146 -11.25 -7.50 -4.56
CA VAL A 146 -9.81 -7.19 -4.51
C VAL A 146 -9.44 -6.18 -5.59
N HIS A 147 -8.75 -5.12 -5.16
CA HIS A 147 -8.35 -4.00 -5.99
C HIS A 147 -6.84 -3.81 -5.92
N GLN A 148 -6.24 -3.36 -7.01
CA GLN A 148 -4.82 -2.98 -7.08
C GLN A 148 -4.68 -1.59 -7.66
N MET A 149 -3.98 -0.73 -6.94
CA MET A 149 -3.71 0.63 -7.34
C MET A 149 -2.21 0.80 -7.57
N THR A 150 -1.80 0.75 -8.84
CA THR A 150 -0.39 0.77 -9.26
C THR A 150 0.25 2.16 -9.22
N GLY A 151 -0.56 3.22 -9.20
CA GLY A 151 -0.10 4.61 -9.25
C GLY A 151 0.60 5.15 -7.99
N TYR A 152 0.56 4.41 -6.88
CA TYR A 152 1.19 4.82 -5.61
C TYR A 152 2.48 4.05 -5.29
N SER A 153 2.97 3.25 -6.24
CA SER A 153 4.29 2.62 -6.11
C SER A 153 5.39 3.68 -6.09
N ALA A 154 6.28 3.62 -5.11
CA ALA A 154 7.48 4.45 -5.07
C ALA A 154 8.54 4.07 -6.14
N HIS A 155 8.33 2.94 -6.84
CA HIS A 155 9.20 2.52 -7.92
C HIS A 155 8.80 3.16 -9.25
N ALA A 156 9.77 3.79 -9.92
CA ALA A 156 9.63 4.20 -11.30
C ALA A 156 9.29 2.99 -12.20
N ASP A 157 8.38 3.19 -13.15
CA ASP A 157 8.08 2.18 -14.15
C ASP A 157 9.24 2.02 -15.15
N ALA A 158 9.12 1.05 -16.06
CA ALA A 158 10.17 0.78 -17.05
C ALA A 158 10.47 2.00 -17.94
N ARG A 159 9.45 2.84 -18.22
CA ARG A 159 9.60 4.05 -19.02
C ARG A 159 10.37 5.11 -18.23
N GLY A 160 9.99 5.38 -17.00
CA GLY A 160 10.66 6.34 -16.10
C GLY A 160 12.12 5.96 -15.87
N LEU A 161 12.43 4.67 -15.68
CA LEU A 161 13.81 4.19 -15.58
C LEU A 161 14.60 4.42 -16.88
N ALA A 162 14.01 4.15 -18.04
CA ALA A 162 14.67 4.38 -19.33
C ALA A 162 14.88 5.88 -19.61
N GLU A 163 13.90 6.72 -19.29
CA GLU A 163 14.00 8.18 -19.41
C GLU A 163 15.05 8.75 -18.45
N TRP A 164 15.14 8.23 -17.22
CA TRP A 164 16.17 8.61 -16.25
C TRP A 164 17.57 8.35 -16.77
N VAL A 165 17.84 7.15 -17.31
CA VAL A 165 19.14 6.82 -17.93
C VAL A 165 19.42 7.73 -19.14
N ARG A 166 18.40 8.03 -19.96
CA ARG A 166 18.54 8.90 -21.14
C ARG A 166 18.85 10.35 -20.79
N ALA A 167 18.38 10.82 -19.64
CA ALA A 167 18.57 12.18 -19.14
C ALA A 167 19.92 12.40 -18.43
N MET A 168 20.71 11.34 -18.20
CA MET A 168 22.05 11.48 -17.61
C MET A 168 22.98 12.29 -18.52
N ALA A 169 23.71 13.25 -17.95
CA ALA A 169 24.66 14.08 -18.69
C ALA A 169 25.77 13.25 -19.35
N GLU A 170 26.25 12.22 -18.66
CA GLU A 170 27.14 11.20 -19.19
C GLU A 170 26.47 9.83 -19.07
N ARG A 171 26.34 9.13 -20.19
CA ARG A 171 25.69 7.82 -20.20
C ARG A 171 26.64 6.73 -19.68
N PRO A 172 26.16 5.80 -18.85
CA PRO A 172 26.99 4.70 -18.36
C PRO A 172 27.39 3.78 -19.50
N ALA A 173 28.65 3.33 -19.49
CA ALA A 173 29.16 2.35 -20.45
C ALA A 173 28.58 0.94 -20.23
N GLU A 174 28.17 0.62 -19.00
CA GLU A 174 27.57 -0.66 -18.62
C GLU A 174 26.44 -0.44 -17.62
N ILE A 175 25.31 -1.15 -17.80
CA ILE A 175 24.19 -1.15 -16.86
C ILE A 175 23.89 -2.59 -16.44
N ARG A 176 23.87 -2.84 -15.13
CA ARG A 176 23.52 -4.15 -14.54
C ARG A 176 22.17 -4.06 -13.84
N LEU A 177 21.18 -4.79 -14.36
CA LEU A 177 19.85 -4.83 -13.76
C LEU A 177 19.82 -5.85 -12.61
N VAL A 178 19.47 -5.37 -11.43
CA VAL A 178 19.52 -6.16 -10.19
C VAL A 178 18.13 -6.53 -9.68
N HIS A 179 17.50 -5.71 -8.85
CA HIS A 179 16.21 -5.99 -8.22
C HIS A 179 15.08 -6.04 -9.25
N GLY A 180 14.16 -7.00 -9.10
CA GLY A 180 13.02 -7.20 -9.99
C GLY A 180 13.00 -8.57 -10.68
N GLU A 181 11.81 -8.98 -11.10
CA GLU A 181 11.61 -10.28 -11.75
C GLU A 181 12.38 -10.40 -13.06
N ARG A 182 12.77 -11.63 -13.40
CA ARG A 182 13.56 -11.90 -14.61
C ARG A 182 12.91 -11.30 -15.86
N LYS A 183 11.60 -11.51 -16.05
CA LYS A 183 10.87 -10.97 -17.21
C LYS A 183 10.88 -9.45 -17.26
N ALA A 184 10.69 -8.78 -16.12
CA ALA A 184 10.72 -7.32 -16.03
C ALA A 184 12.12 -6.76 -16.35
N ARG A 185 13.17 -7.40 -15.82
CA ARG A 185 14.56 -7.03 -16.13
C ARG A 185 14.89 -7.25 -17.60
N ASP A 186 14.48 -8.37 -18.19
CA ASP A 186 14.71 -8.65 -19.60
C ASP A 186 14.01 -7.63 -20.51
N ALA A 187 12.81 -7.19 -20.15
CA ALA A 187 12.08 -6.15 -20.86
C ALA A 187 12.78 -4.78 -20.75
N LEU A 188 13.17 -4.37 -19.53
CA LEU A 188 13.90 -3.12 -19.32
C LEU A 188 15.27 -3.12 -20.02
N ALA A 189 15.98 -4.24 -20.00
CA ALA A 189 17.27 -4.38 -20.70
C ALA A 189 17.14 -4.13 -22.20
N LYS A 190 16.01 -4.55 -22.82
CA LYS A 190 15.74 -4.26 -24.23
C LYS A 190 15.49 -2.76 -24.45
N MET A 191 14.75 -2.10 -23.55
CA MET A 191 14.48 -0.66 -23.64
C MET A 191 15.74 0.20 -23.51
N LEU A 192 16.70 -0.22 -22.67
CA LEU A 192 17.94 0.50 -22.43
C LEU A 192 19.00 0.34 -23.53
N LYS A 193 18.84 -0.66 -24.41
CA LYS A 193 19.75 -0.89 -25.55
C LYS A 193 19.45 -0.03 -26.78
N CYS A 194 18.34 0.71 -26.77
CA CYS A 194 17.90 1.63 -27.82
C CYS A 194 18.12 3.09 -27.41
#